data_AF-A0A7S3J387-F1
#
_entry.id   AF-A0A7S3J387-F1
#
_cell.length_a   1.000
_cell.length_b   1.000
_cell.length_c   1.000
_cell.angle_alpha   90.00
_cell.angle_beta   90.00
_cell.angle_gamma   90.00
#
_symmetry.space_group_name_H-M   'P 1'
#
loop_
_entity.id
_entity.type
_entity.pdbx_description
1 polymer ?
#
loop_
_entity_poly.entity_id
_entity_poly.type
_entity_poly.pdbx_seq_one_letter_code
_entity_poly.pdbx_strand_id
1 'polypeptide(L)'
;IGGSYPGALVSWFRNKYPHIAFGAWSSSGVVDAIQDFHQFDEQVTASLLKSGEKCVNILRNLIAYTDKEFAEGRGDAVKAVFNSQKLRDDDFFWFYSDVIAET
;
A
#
# COMPACT_ATOMS: atom_id res chain seq x y z
N ILE A 1 -13.16 -20.63 6.49
CA ILE A 1 -12.01 -19.92 7.09
C ILE A 1 -11.25 -19.26 5.96
N GLY A 2 -10.81 -18.01 6.10
CA GLY A 2 -10.05 -17.30 5.07
C GLY A 2 -9.30 -16.11 5.65
N GLY A 3 -8.20 -15.73 4.99
CA GLY A 3 -7.40 -14.54 5.32
C GLY A 3 -7.42 -13.52 4.19
N SER A 4 -7.29 -12.22 4.45
CA SER A 4 -7.28 -11.16 3.41
C SER A 4 -8.50 -11.26 2.48
N TYR A 5 -8.33 -11.27 1.16
CA TYR A 5 -9.44 -11.46 0.20
C TYR A 5 -10.27 -12.72 0.47
N PRO A 6 -9.69 -13.92 0.70
CA PRO A 6 -10.43 -15.08 1.20
C PRO A 6 -11.18 -14.85 2.51
N GLY A 7 -10.69 -13.97 3.40
CA GLY A 7 -11.41 -13.54 4.61
C GLY A 7 -12.72 -12.83 4.27
N ALA A 8 -12.66 -11.90 3.32
CA ALA A 8 -13.84 -11.24 2.77
C ALA A 8 -14.81 -12.26 2.15
N LEU A 9 -14.30 -13.18 1.31
CA LEU A 9 -15.09 -14.22 0.67
C LEU A 9 -15.84 -15.11 1.68
N VAL A 10 -15.19 -15.58 2.75
CA VAL A 10 -15.87 -16.44 3.74
C VAL A 10 -16.90 -15.67 4.57
N SER A 11 -16.68 -14.38 4.83
CA SER A 11 -17.68 -13.50 5.44
C SER A 11 -18.90 -13.33 4.52
N TRP A 12 -18.69 -12.98 3.25
CA TRP A 12 -19.77 -12.82 2.28
C TRP A 12 -20.51 -14.13 2.02
N PHE A 13 -19.80 -15.26 1.96
CA PHE A 13 -20.39 -16.59 1.85
C PHE A 13 -21.30 -16.89 3.03
N ARG A 14 -20.84 -16.68 4.26
CA ARG A 14 -21.65 -16.95 5.46
C ARG A 14 -22.85 -16.02 5.59
N ASN A 15 -22.72 -14.77 5.12
CA ASN A 15 -23.83 -13.83 5.04
C ASN A 15 -24.88 -14.29 4.02
N LYS A 16 -24.46 -14.72 2.83
CA LYS A 16 -25.36 -15.14 1.73
C LYS A 16 -25.97 -16.53 1.93
N TYR A 17 -25.24 -17.45 2.54
CA TYR A 17 -25.65 -18.85 2.72
C TYR A 17 -25.58 -19.27 4.19
N PRO A 18 -26.41 -18.67 5.06
CA PRO A 18 -26.35 -18.92 6.50
C PRO A 18 -26.70 -20.35 6.91
N HIS A 19 -27.32 -21.11 6.01
CA HIS A 19 -27.72 -22.50 6.20
C HIS A 19 -26.62 -23.52 5.83
N ILE A 20 -25.55 -23.12 5.14
CA ILE A 20 -24.51 -24.05 4.68
C ILE A 20 -23.38 -24.20 5.71
N ALA A 21 -23.03 -23.12 6.41
CA ALA A 21 -21.96 -23.13 7.41
C ALA A 21 -22.43 -22.52 8.73
N PHE A 22 -22.03 -23.12 9.86
CA PHE A 22 -22.36 -22.60 11.19
C PHE A 22 -21.77 -21.20 11.41
N GLY A 23 -20.50 -20.99 11.04
CA GLY A 23 -19.82 -19.70 11.15
C GLY A 23 -18.69 -19.53 10.12
N ALA A 24 -18.11 -18.34 10.10
CA ALA A 24 -16.95 -18.01 9.28
C ALA A 24 -15.86 -17.37 10.15
N TRP A 25 -14.61 -17.77 9.92
CA TRP A 25 -13.44 -17.10 10.46
C TRP A 25 -12.79 -16.28 9.35
N SER A 26 -12.89 -14.95 9.48
CA SER A 26 -12.29 -13.98 8.57
C SER A 26 -11.09 -13.33 9.27
N SER A 27 -9.88 -13.73 8.88
CA SER A 27 -8.64 -13.16 9.43
C SER A 27 -8.18 -12.01 8.54
N SER A 28 -8.07 -10.80 9.08
CA SER A 28 -7.67 -9.61 8.31
C SER A 28 -8.45 -9.45 7.00
N GLY A 29 -9.75 -9.79 7.02
CA GLY A 29 -10.57 -9.81 5.81
C GLY A 29 -10.93 -8.41 5.35
N VAL A 30 -10.66 -8.11 4.09
CA VAL A 30 -11.03 -6.84 3.42
C VAL A 30 -12.51 -6.86 3.02
N VAL A 31 -13.39 -6.93 4.03
CA VAL A 31 -14.85 -7.13 3.84
C VAL A 31 -15.55 -5.96 3.15
N ASP A 32 -15.06 -4.75 3.36
CA ASP A 32 -15.55 -3.53 2.73
C ASP A 32 -14.65 -3.16 1.55
N ALA A 33 -15.24 -3.06 0.37
CA ALA A 33 -14.55 -2.62 -0.83
C ALA A 33 -14.57 -1.09 -0.90
N ILE A 34 -13.53 -0.47 -0.37
CA ILE A 34 -13.34 0.99 -0.41
C ILE A 34 -12.45 1.30 -1.61
N GLN A 35 -12.96 2.10 -2.55
CA GLN A 35 -12.22 2.43 -3.77
C GLN A 35 -11.07 3.39 -3.50
N ASP A 36 -11.31 4.41 -2.66
CA ASP A 36 -10.33 5.40 -2.23
C ASP A 36 -10.08 5.22 -0.73
N PHE A 37 -9.04 4.43 -0.40
CA PHE A 37 -8.80 3.93 0.95
C PHE A 37 -7.52 4.52 1.57
N HIS A 38 -7.42 5.85 1.63
CA HIS A 38 -6.32 6.59 2.26
C HIS A 38 -5.99 6.12 3.70
N GLN A 39 -6.97 5.57 4.44
CA GLN A 39 -6.74 5.05 5.78
C GLN A 39 -5.74 3.88 5.81
N PHE A 40 -5.53 3.19 4.68
CA PHE A 40 -4.47 2.19 4.55
C PHE A 40 -3.10 2.84 4.75
N ASP A 41 -2.82 3.93 4.04
CA ASP A 41 -1.54 4.65 4.12
C ASP A 41 -1.36 5.35 5.47
N GLU A 42 -2.44 5.90 6.05
CA GLU A 42 -2.41 6.42 7.42
C GLU A 42 -2.00 5.35 8.44
N GLN A 43 -2.55 4.14 8.31
CA GLN A 43 -2.22 3.02 9.19
C GLN A 43 -0.79 2.51 8.96
N VAL A 44 -0.28 2.54 7.73
CA VAL A 44 1.13 2.24 7.44
C VAL A 44 2.04 3.28 8.08
N THR A 45 1.71 4.57 7.96
CA THR A 45 2.42 5.67 8.62
C THR A 45 2.42 5.52 10.15
N ALA A 46 1.26 5.20 10.74
CA ALA A 46 1.15 4.93 12.17
C ALA A 46 2.02 3.73 12.61
N SER A 47 2.20 2.75 11.73
CA SER A 47 3.08 1.60 11.98
C SER A 47 4.56 1.98 11.87
N LEU A 48 4.92 2.81 10.90
CA LEU A 48 6.28 3.34 10.73
C LEU A 48 6.71 4.23 11.92
N LEU A 49 5.79 4.98 12.52
CA LEU A 49 6.06 5.76 13.73
C LEU A 49 6.49 4.88 14.92
N LYS A 50 6.11 3.60 14.95
CA LYS A 50 6.59 2.64 15.96
C LYS A 50 8.08 2.32 15.82
N SER A 51 8.66 2.59 14.65
CA SER A 51 10.11 2.52 14.40
C SER A 51 10.83 3.84 14.69
N GLY A 52 10.11 4.85 15.22
CA GLY A 52 10.62 6.16 15.60
C GLY A 52 10.45 7.22 14.50
N GLU A 53 10.35 8.49 14.92
CA GLU A 53 10.06 9.64 14.04
C GLU A 53 11.09 9.79 12.90
N LYS A 54 12.34 9.41 13.14
CA LYS A 54 13.40 9.45 12.12
C LYS A 54 13.04 8.62 10.88
N CYS A 55 12.37 7.48 11.05
CA CYS A 55 11.98 6.62 9.93
C CYS A 55 11.00 7.33 9.00
N VAL A 56 9.93 7.91 9.56
CA VAL A 56 8.92 8.66 8.81
C VAL A 56 9.51 9.91 8.16
N ASN A 57 10.35 10.66 8.88
CA ASN A 57 10.98 11.86 8.33
C ASN A 57 11.93 11.55 7.15
N ILE A 58 12.63 10.41 7.18
CA ILE A 58 13.45 9.98 6.04
C ILE A 58 12.58 9.67 4.83
N LEU A 59 11.44 8.99 5.02
CA LEU A 59 10.53 8.67 3.92
C LEU A 59 9.95 9.94 3.28
N ARG A 60 9.47 10.89 4.10
CA ARG A 60 8.99 12.21 3.60
C ARG A 60 10.05 12.96 2.80
N ASN A 61 11.29 12.97 3.29
CA ASN A 61 12.40 13.60 2.58
C ASN A 61 12.73 12.89 1.26
N LEU A 62 12.60 11.56 1.23
CA LEU A 62 12.83 10.77 0.03
C LEU A 62 11.75 11.02 -1.03
N ILE A 63 10.48 11.10 -0.63
CA ILE A 63 9.37 11.48 -1.51
C ILE A 63 9.62 12.87 -2.11
N ALA A 64 9.88 13.87 -1.27
CA ALA A 64 10.15 15.24 -1.72
C ALA A 64 11.38 15.34 -2.63
N TYR A 65 12.42 14.56 -2.36
CA TYR A 65 13.60 14.46 -3.23
C TYR A 65 13.23 13.87 -4.59
N THR A 66 12.52 12.74 -4.62
CA THR A 66 12.09 12.09 -5.85
C THR A 66 11.23 13.03 -6.71
N ASP A 67 10.22 13.67 -6.13
CA ASP A 67 9.36 14.62 -6.84
C ASP A 67 10.17 15.75 -7.47
N LYS A 68 11.13 16.31 -6.72
CA LYS A 68 12.02 17.35 -7.20
C LYS A 68 12.89 16.88 -8.37
N GLU A 69 13.50 15.70 -8.28
CA GLU A 69 14.36 15.19 -9.34
C GLU A 69 13.58 14.93 -10.63
N PHE A 70 12.34 14.41 -10.54
CA PHE A 70 11.48 14.26 -11.71
C PHE A 70 11.05 15.62 -12.30
N ALA A 71 10.68 16.59 -11.46
CA ALA A 71 10.31 17.93 -11.91
C ALA A 71 11.46 18.66 -12.61
N GLU A 72 12.72 18.41 -12.21
CA GLU A 72 13.91 19.00 -12.82
C GLU A 72 14.50 18.15 -13.97
N GLY A 73 13.79 17.13 -14.45
CA GLY A 73 14.18 16.30 -15.59
C GLY A 73 15.33 15.32 -15.30
N ARG A 74 15.55 14.99 -14.02
CA ARG A 74 16.60 14.07 -13.54
C ARG A 74 16.07 12.73 -13.02
N GLY A 75 14.81 12.40 -13.31
CA GLY A 75 14.15 11.15 -12.88
C GLY A 75 14.91 9.88 -13.23
N ASP A 76 15.63 9.84 -14.36
CA ASP A 76 16.44 8.67 -14.77
C ASP A 76 17.55 8.32 -13.76
N ALA A 77 18.12 9.32 -13.09
CA ALA A 77 19.11 9.10 -12.03
C ALA A 77 18.46 8.42 -10.81
N VAL A 78 17.24 8.83 -10.45
CA VAL A 78 16.46 8.20 -9.38
C VAL A 78 16.11 6.76 -9.77
N LYS A 79 15.58 6.54 -10.98
CA LYS A 79 15.28 5.19 -11.48
C LYS A 79 16.49 4.27 -11.46
N ALA A 80 17.69 4.80 -11.72
CA ALA A 80 18.93 4.03 -11.69
C ALA A 80 19.26 3.49 -10.30
N VAL A 81 18.93 4.22 -9.22
CA VAL A 81 19.08 3.73 -7.84
C VAL A 81 18.27 2.46 -7.60
N PHE A 82 17.09 2.36 -8.22
CA PHE A 82 16.20 1.21 -8.11
C PHE A 82 16.38 0.18 -9.24
N ASN A 83 17.39 0.33 -10.11
CA ASN A 83 17.59 -0.50 -11.31
C ASN A 83 16.33 -0.59 -12.20
N SER A 84 15.64 0.54 -12.35
CA SER A 84 14.30 0.65 -12.95
C SER A 84 14.25 1.56 -14.18
N GLN A 85 15.39 1.87 -14.80
CA GLN A 85 15.49 2.78 -15.95
C GLN A 85 14.69 2.31 -17.18
N LYS A 86 14.27 1.05 -17.20
CA LYS A 86 13.42 0.50 -18.26
C LYS A 86 11.93 0.81 -18.06
N LEU A 87 11.53 1.29 -16.89
CA LEU A 87 10.16 1.70 -16.61
C LEU A 87 9.90 3.07 -17.22
N ARG A 88 8.70 3.25 -17.75
CA ARG A 88 8.16 4.59 -18.02
C ARG A 88 7.99 5.34 -16.69
N ASP A 89 7.88 6.67 -16.75
CA ASP A 89 7.76 7.48 -15.52
C ASP A 89 6.51 7.09 -14.72
N ASP A 90 5.37 6.88 -15.38
CA ASP A 90 4.12 6.43 -14.75
C ASP A 90 4.28 5.06 -14.08
N ASP A 91 4.88 4.09 -14.78
CA ASP A 91 5.12 2.75 -14.22
C ASP A 91 6.10 2.80 -13.03
N PHE A 92 7.09 3.70 -13.08
CA PHE A 92 8.01 3.90 -11.95
C PHE A 92 7.29 4.47 -10.74
N PHE A 93 6.37 5.44 -10.91
CA PHE A 93 5.63 6.00 -9.79
C PHE A 93 4.70 4.99 -9.13
N TRP A 94 4.05 4.10 -9.90
CA TRP A 94 3.30 2.98 -9.32
C TRP A 94 4.17 2.03 -8.51
N PHE A 95 5.33 1.66 -9.03
CA PHE A 95 6.31 0.87 -8.28
C PHE A 95 6.78 1.60 -7.01
N TYR A 96 7.06 2.89 -7.12
CA TYR A 96 7.61 3.69 -6.05
C TYR A 96 6.60 3.87 -4.90
N SER A 97 5.32 4.16 -5.21
CA SER A 97 4.24 4.27 -4.22
C SER A 97 3.96 2.93 -3.51
N ASP A 98 4.09 1.80 -4.20
CA ASP A 98 3.92 0.48 -3.58
C ASP A 98 5.06 0.14 -2.59
N VAL A 99 6.26 0.68 -2.82
CA VAL A 99 7.43 0.45 -1.96
C VAL A 99 7.48 1.46 -0.81
N ILE A 100 7.07 2.69 -1.06
CA ILE A 100 7.15 3.81 -0.12
C ILE A 100 5.72 4.27 0.18
N ALA A 101 5.27 4.00 1.40
CA ALA A 101 4.01 4.52 1.89
C ALA A 101 3.95 6.03 1.71
N GLU A 102 2.83 6.53 1.21
CA GLU A 102 2.55 7.97 1.19
C GLU A 102 2.39 8.43 2.66
N THR A 103 3.27 9.34 3.10
CA THR A 103 3.42 9.72 4.54
C THR A 103 3.48 11.23 4.77
#